data_AF-A0A565CPR1-F1
#
_entry.id   AF-A0A565CPR1-F1
#
_cell.length_a   1.000
_cell.length_b   1.000
_cell.length_c   1.000
_cell.angle_alpha   90.00
_cell.angle_beta   90.00
_cell.angle_gamma   90.00
#
_symmetry.space_group_name_H-M   'P 1'
#
loop_
_entity.id
_entity.type
_entity.pdbx_description
1 polymer ?
#
loop_
_entity_poly.entity_id
_entity_poly.type
_entity_poly.pdbx_seq_one_letter_code
_entity_poly.pdbx_strand_id
1 'polypeptide(L)'
;MSEKRITSMVERGNKKRQRVKQVAEFCINDHHDVLVEILRRLDGPSLCSAACVCRLWSAVARNDSIWEELCFRQVAPRPSLSLRSVVSALGGYRCLYFLCIRPVLARLPKLLWSRDQLQLSLSLYCVHYYERLYVGAWLSDAPPSSLMFLRKPVNVV
;
A
#
# COMPACT_ATOMS: atom_id res chain seq x y z
N MET A 1 56.55 36.73 -12.23
CA MET A 1 55.35 36.83 -11.36
C MET A 1 54.19 35.91 -11.79
N SER A 2 54.26 35.26 -12.96
CA SER A 2 53.13 34.53 -13.57
C SER A 2 53.02 33.05 -13.18
N GLU A 3 54.13 32.34 -12.92
CA GLU A 3 54.09 30.89 -12.62
C GLU A 3 53.36 30.56 -11.32
N LYS A 4 53.57 31.37 -10.26
CA LYS A 4 52.88 31.22 -8.97
C LYS A 4 51.36 31.38 -9.09
N ARG A 5 50.88 32.12 -10.09
CA ARG A 5 49.46 32.32 -10.34
C ARG A 5 48.85 31.12 -11.06
N ILE A 6 49.58 30.52 -12.01
CA ILE A 6 49.16 29.33 -12.77
C ILE A 6 49.02 28.11 -11.86
N THR A 7 50.00 27.86 -10.98
CA THR A 7 49.95 26.74 -10.02
C THR A 7 48.77 26.87 -9.04
N SER A 8 48.51 28.09 -8.55
CA SER A 8 47.37 28.35 -7.66
C SER A 8 45.99 28.11 -8.31
N MET A 9 45.88 28.35 -9.63
CA MET A 9 44.65 28.10 -10.39
C MET A 9 44.44 26.60 -10.64
N VAL A 10 45.51 25.87 -10.95
CA VAL A 10 45.48 24.41 -11.13
C VAL A 10 45.11 23.70 -9.82
N GLU A 11 45.69 24.09 -8.68
CA GLU A 11 45.35 23.54 -7.36
C GLU A 11 43.90 23.82 -6.97
N ARG A 12 43.37 25.02 -7.25
CA ARG A 12 41.95 25.33 -7.05
C ARG A 12 41.05 24.48 -7.94
N GLY A 13 41.44 24.27 -9.20
CA GLY A 13 40.73 23.39 -10.13
C GLY A 13 40.70 21.94 -9.63
N ASN A 14 41.82 21.45 -9.11
CA ASN A 14 41.92 20.09 -8.56
C ASN A 14 41.12 19.94 -7.26
N LYS A 15 41.19 20.91 -6.34
CA LYS A 15 40.34 20.95 -5.13
C LYS A 15 38.85 21.02 -5.46
N LYS A 16 38.46 21.76 -6.50
CA LYS A 16 37.06 21.83 -6.96
C LYS A 16 36.60 20.48 -7.55
N ARG A 17 37.42 19.83 -8.38
CA ARG A 17 37.16 18.47 -8.89
C ARG A 17 37.10 17.42 -7.79
N GLN A 18 37.92 17.55 -6.75
CA GLN A 18 37.97 16.64 -5.61
C GLN A 18 36.79 16.86 -4.64
N ARG A 19 36.35 18.11 -4.44
CA ARG A 19 35.10 18.42 -3.71
C ARG A 19 33.85 17.91 -4.43
N VAL A 20 33.79 17.99 -5.76
CA VAL A 20 32.66 17.46 -6.54
C VAL A 20 32.60 15.93 -6.46
N LYS A 21 33.73 15.23 -6.37
CA LYS A 21 33.78 13.78 -6.16
C LYS A 21 33.45 13.31 -4.73
N GLN A 22 33.48 14.21 -3.74
CA GLN A 22 33.24 13.88 -2.33
C GLN A 22 31.81 14.17 -1.86
N VAL A 23 30.95 14.72 -2.71
CA VAL A 23 29.52 14.71 -2.42
C VAL A 23 29.09 13.25 -2.54
N ALA A 24 29.00 12.56 -1.40
CA ALA A 24 28.45 11.22 -1.34
C ALA A 24 27.07 11.27 -2.02
N GLU A 25 26.95 10.57 -3.14
CA GLU A 25 25.73 10.51 -3.91
C GLU A 25 24.69 9.79 -3.04
N PHE A 26 23.68 10.53 -2.57
CA PHE A 26 22.65 9.96 -1.71
C PHE A 26 21.82 8.99 -2.54
N CYS A 27 21.92 7.70 -2.21
CA CYS A 27 21.12 6.66 -2.82
C CYS A 27 20.06 6.18 -1.82
N ILE A 28 18.78 6.37 -2.15
CA ILE A 28 17.65 5.92 -1.30
C ILE A 28 17.73 4.40 -1.05
N ASN A 29 18.30 3.63 -1.99
CA ASN A 29 18.38 2.18 -1.88
C ASN A 29 19.37 1.70 -0.79
N ASP A 30 20.28 2.57 -0.35
CA ASP A 30 21.23 2.26 0.74
C ASP A 30 20.57 2.40 2.13
N HIS A 31 19.41 3.07 2.18
CA HIS A 31 18.66 3.36 3.41
C HIS A 31 17.34 2.59 3.43
N HIS A 32 17.41 1.31 3.76
CA HIS A 32 16.26 0.40 3.74
C HIS A 32 15.11 0.85 4.68
N ASP A 33 15.45 1.38 5.86
CA ASP A 33 14.51 1.92 6.83
C ASP A 33 13.72 3.11 6.28
N VAL A 34 14.42 4.06 5.65
CA VAL A 34 13.81 5.22 4.99
C VAL A 34 12.92 4.78 3.83
N LEU A 35 13.37 3.82 3.03
CA LEU A 35 12.58 3.26 1.94
C LEU A 35 11.29 2.62 2.46
N VAL A 36 11.35 1.80 3.51
CA VAL A 36 10.16 1.19 4.14
C VAL A 36 9.18 2.28 4.60
N GLU A 37 9.67 3.32 5.27
CA GLU A 37 8.83 4.39 5.80
C GLU A 37 8.16 5.23 4.69
N ILE A 38 8.85 5.45 3.57
CA ILE A 38 8.28 6.11 2.39
C ILE A 38 7.19 5.23 1.78
N LEU A 39 7.49 3.96 1.50
CA LEU A 39 6.54 3.03 0.86
C LEU A 39 5.31 2.80 1.74
N ARG A 40 5.47 2.80 3.06
CA ARG A 40 4.39 2.67 4.05
C ARG A 40 3.36 3.80 3.98
N ARG A 41 3.74 4.97 3.46
CA ARG A 41 2.84 6.14 3.36
C ARG A 41 2.02 6.17 2.08
N LEU A 42 2.39 5.37 1.09
CA LEU A 42 1.74 5.30 -0.22
C LEU A 42 0.36 4.62 -0.16
N ASP A 43 -0.49 4.92 -1.13
CA ASP A 43 -1.73 4.20 -1.41
C ASP A 43 -1.46 2.92 -2.21
N GLY A 44 -2.44 2.01 -2.24
CA GLY A 44 -2.28 0.67 -2.82
C GLY A 44 -1.79 0.68 -4.28
N PRO A 45 -2.40 1.47 -5.18
CA PRO A 45 -1.92 1.64 -6.56
C PRO A 45 -0.46 2.12 -6.64
N SER A 46 -0.10 3.17 -5.91
CA SER A 46 1.27 3.70 -5.91
C SER A 46 2.29 2.69 -5.38
N LEU A 47 1.94 1.92 -4.35
CA LEU A 47 2.77 0.84 -3.83
C LEU A 47 3.01 -0.26 -4.87
N CYS A 48 2.00 -0.57 -5.70
CA CYS A 48 2.16 -1.52 -6.81
C CYS A 48 3.11 -0.98 -7.89
N SER A 49 2.99 0.31 -8.24
CA SER A 49 3.91 0.94 -9.19
C SER A 49 5.34 0.97 -8.63
N ALA A 50 5.51 1.25 -7.34
CA ALA A 50 6.81 1.21 -6.66
C ALA A 50 7.44 -0.18 -6.71
N ALA A 51 6.64 -1.25 -6.59
CA ALA A 51 7.13 -2.63 -6.66
C ALA A 51 7.75 -3.01 -8.03
N CYS A 52 7.49 -2.21 -9.07
CA CYS A 52 8.01 -2.42 -10.43
C CYS A 52 9.35 -1.71 -10.68
N VAL A 53 9.82 -0.86 -9.76
CA VAL A 53 11.02 -0.03 -9.97
C VAL A 53 12.30 -0.88 -9.96
N CYS A 54 12.49 -1.70 -8.93
CA CYS A 54 13.64 -2.59 -8.80
C CYS A 54 13.35 -3.75 -7.82
N ARG A 55 14.27 -4.71 -7.69
CA ARG A 55 14.10 -5.87 -6.80
C ARG A 55 13.94 -5.50 -5.33
N LEU A 56 14.71 -4.51 -4.85
CA LEU A 56 14.64 -4.02 -3.48
C LEU A 56 13.24 -3.45 -3.18
N TRP A 57 12.76 -2.55 -4.04
CA TRP A 57 11.44 -1.95 -3.89
C TRP A 57 10.33 -2.99 -4.02
N SER A 58 10.48 -3.97 -4.92
CA SER A 58 9.56 -5.09 -5.03
C SER A 58 9.48 -5.91 -3.75
N ALA A 59 10.63 -6.21 -3.13
CA ALA A 59 10.69 -6.93 -1.87
C ALA A 59 10.00 -6.14 -0.75
N VAL A 60 10.31 -4.84 -0.61
CA VAL A 60 9.70 -3.99 0.41
C VAL A 60 8.20 -3.82 0.20
N ALA A 61 7.76 -3.52 -1.03
CA ALA A 61 6.34 -3.31 -1.36
C ALA A 61 5.49 -4.59 -1.24
N ARG A 62 6.12 -5.77 -1.23
CA ARG A 62 5.44 -7.06 -0.99
C ARG A 62 5.32 -7.42 0.49
N ASN A 63 5.97 -6.68 1.39
CA ASN A 63 5.88 -6.95 2.82
C ASN A 63 4.46 -6.72 3.35
N ASP A 64 3.90 -7.75 3.96
CA ASP A 64 2.52 -7.77 4.41
C ASP A 64 2.22 -6.75 5.53
N SER A 65 3.23 -6.34 6.28
CA SER A 65 3.11 -5.30 7.32
C SER A 65 2.77 -3.92 6.77
N ILE A 66 3.24 -3.59 5.55
CA ILE A 66 2.87 -2.34 4.87
C ILE A 66 1.38 -2.38 4.48
N TRP A 67 0.93 -3.53 3.98
CA TRP A 67 -0.47 -3.74 3.62
C TRP A 67 -1.38 -3.78 4.84
N GLU A 68 -0.94 -4.36 5.97
CA GLU A 68 -1.68 -4.31 7.25
C GLU A 68 -1.97 -2.87 7.64
N GLU A 69 -0.94 -2.01 7.66
CA GLU A 69 -1.15 -0.61 8.00
C GLU A 69 -2.07 0.09 7.02
N LEU A 70 -1.89 -0.13 5.72
CA LEU A 70 -2.73 0.48 4.70
C LEU A 70 -4.21 0.11 4.88
N CYS A 71 -4.49 -1.16 5.18
CA CYS A 71 -5.86 -1.66 5.43
C CYS A 71 -6.52 -1.02 6.66
N PHE A 72 -5.74 -0.71 7.71
CA PHE A 72 -6.27 -0.20 8.98
C PHE A 72 -5.90 1.24 9.29
N ARG A 73 -5.25 1.97 8.36
CA ARG A 73 -4.79 3.35 8.57
C ARG A 73 -5.92 4.29 8.96
N GLN A 74 -7.12 4.01 8.47
CA GLN A 74 -8.33 4.79 8.72
C GLN A 74 -9.23 4.17 9.79
N VAL A 75 -8.87 2.99 10.32
CA VAL A 75 -9.69 2.22 11.24
C VAL A 75 -9.02 2.21 12.62
N ALA A 76 -9.54 3.03 13.51
CA ALA A 76 -9.25 2.94 14.93
C ALA A 76 -10.42 2.23 15.64
N PRO A 77 -10.18 1.29 16.57
CA PRO A 77 -8.88 0.75 17.03
C PRO A 77 -8.28 -0.33 16.11
N ARG A 78 -6.98 -0.63 16.32
CA ARG A 78 -6.24 -1.70 15.61
C ARG A 78 -6.98 -3.05 15.71
N PRO A 79 -6.89 -3.91 14.69
CA PRO A 79 -7.58 -5.21 14.66
C PRO A 79 -7.24 -6.09 15.85
N SER A 80 -8.24 -6.82 16.35
CA SER A 80 -8.02 -7.89 17.32
C SER A 80 -7.20 -9.04 16.73
N LEU A 81 -6.48 -9.77 17.58
CA LEU A 81 -5.68 -10.97 17.21
C LEU A 81 -6.46 -11.99 16.36
N SER A 82 -7.78 -12.07 16.51
CA SER A 82 -8.68 -12.92 15.73
C SER A 82 -8.71 -12.59 14.23
N LEU A 83 -8.47 -11.34 13.82
CA LEU A 83 -8.43 -10.98 12.40
C LEU A 83 -7.15 -11.47 11.74
N ARG A 84 -6.03 -11.58 12.48
CA ARG A 84 -4.75 -12.02 11.92
C ARG A 84 -4.80 -13.46 11.41
N SER A 85 -5.50 -14.36 12.11
CA SER A 85 -5.65 -15.76 11.68
C SER A 85 -6.48 -15.88 10.40
N VAL A 86 -7.58 -15.14 10.31
CA VAL A 86 -8.43 -15.10 9.10
C VAL A 86 -7.68 -14.51 7.92
N VAL A 87 -6.95 -13.41 8.13
CA VAL A 87 -6.12 -12.80 7.08
C VAL A 87 -5.02 -13.74 6.62
N SER A 88 -4.38 -14.44 7.56
CA SER A 88 -3.38 -15.45 7.22
C SER A 88 -3.98 -16.57 6.35
N ALA A 89 -5.21 -17.02 6.67
CA ALA A 89 -5.91 -18.03 5.87
C ALA A 89 -6.33 -17.50 4.47
N LEU A 90 -6.58 -16.20 4.33
CA LEU A 90 -6.85 -15.52 3.06
C LEU A 90 -5.58 -15.37 2.19
N GLY A 91 -4.39 -15.61 2.74
CA GLY A 91 -3.11 -15.43 2.07
C GLY A 91 -2.45 -14.07 2.31
N GLY A 92 -2.84 -13.35 3.36
CA GLY A 92 -2.16 -12.14 3.83
C GLY A 92 -2.95 -10.84 3.63
N TYR A 93 -2.40 -9.75 4.17
CA TYR A 93 -3.03 -8.43 4.13
C TYR A 93 -3.11 -7.85 2.73
N ARG A 94 -2.12 -8.17 1.87
CA ARG A 94 -2.17 -7.80 0.47
C ARG A 94 -3.40 -8.40 -0.22
N CYS A 95 -3.69 -9.69 0.00
CA CYS A 95 -4.89 -10.33 -0.53
C CYS A 95 -6.16 -9.68 0.01
N LEU A 96 -6.23 -9.40 1.31
CA LEU A 96 -7.36 -8.70 1.92
C LEU A 96 -7.60 -7.33 1.26
N TYR A 97 -6.53 -6.58 0.96
CA TYR A 97 -6.66 -5.27 0.32
C TYR A 97 -7.34 -5.37 -1.04
N PHE A 98 -6.86 -6.25 -1.93
CA PHE A 98 -7.42 -6.37 -3.28
C PHE A 98 -8.79 -7.02 -3.31
N LEU A 99 -9.01 -8.04 -2.47
CA LEU A 99 -10.25 -8.79 -2.46
C LEU A 99 -11.37 -8.01 -1.78
N CYS A 100 -11.11 -7.36 -0.65
CA CYS A 100 -12.18 -6.81 0.20
C CYS A 100 -12.14 -5.28 0.25
N ILE A 101 -10.99 -4.68 0.57
CA ILE A 101 -10.94 -3.24 0.87
C ILE A 101 -11.05 -2.37 -0.38
N ARG A 102 -10.27 -2.67 -1.43
CA ARG A 102 -10.26 -1.87 -2.66
C ARG A 102 -11.64 -1.80 -3.33
N PRO A 103 -12.42 -2.90 -3.45
CA PRO A 103 -13.78 -2.84 -3.97
C PRO A 103 -14.73 -1.99 -3.11
N VAL A 104 -14.59 -2.04 -1.77
CA VAL A 104 -15.44 -1.26 -0.86
C VAL A 104 -15.05 0.22 -0.93
N LEU A 105 -13.77 0.58 -0.97
CA LEU A 105 -13.29 1.96 -1.18
C LEU A 105 -13.80 2.54 -2.49
N ALA A 106 -13.79 1.76 -3.57
CA ALA A 106 -14.29 2.19 -4.87
C ALA A 106 -15.79 2.51 -4.87
N ARG A 107 -16.56 1.85 -3.99
CA ARG A 107 -18.01 2.06 -3.85
C ARG A 107 -18.37 3.13 -2.81
N LEU A 108 -17.53 3.32 -1.78
CA LEU A 108 -17.78 4.23 -0.66
C LEU A 108 -16.54 5.11 -0.36
N PRO A 109 -16.17 6.03 -1.27
CA PRO A 109 -14.92 6.79 -1.18
C PRO A 109 -14.89 7.87 -0.08
N LYS A 110 -16.01 8.15 0.60
CA LYS A 110 -16.16 9.29 1.52
C LYS A 110 -16.47 8.94 2.98
N LEU A 111 -16.62 7.65 3.32
CA LEU A 111 -16.77 7.30 4.73
C LEU A 111 -15.40 7.12 5.36
N LEU A 112 -15.10 7.98 6.33
CA LEU A 112 -14.10 7.73 7.35
C LEU A 112 -14.60 6.49 8.11
N TRP A 113 -14.12 5.30 7.71
CA TRP A 113 -14.70 4.05 8.18
C TRP A 113 -14.50 3.89 9.68
N SER A 114 -15.59 3.88 10.44
CA SER A 114 -15.55 3.34 11.80
C SER A 114 -15.24 1.85 11.73
N ARG A 115 -14.59 1.31 12.78
CA ARG A 115 -14.28 -0.12 12.89
C ARG A 115 -15.50 -1.00 12.63
N ASP A 116 -16.66 -0.59 13.13
CA ASP A 116 -17.89 -1.36 13.01
C ASP A 116 -18.41 -1.38 11.56
N GLN A 117 -18.28 -0.26 10.83
CA GLN A 117 -18.62 -0.20 9.41
C GLN A 117 -17.66 -1.04 8.55
N LEU A 118 -16.36 -1.02 8.84
CA LEU A 118 -15.40 -1.90 8.18
C LEU A 118 -15.75 -3.36 8.48
N GLN A 119 -15.98 -3.71 9.75
CA GLN A 119 -16.30 -5.07 10.15
C GLN A 119 -17.58 -5.57 9.48
N LEU A 120 -18.67 -4.78 9.49
CA LEU A 120 -19.92 -5.11 8.83
C LEU A 120 -19.77 -5.22 7.31
N SER A 121 -19.07 -4.29 6.67
CA SER A 121 -18.82 -4.34 5.22
C SER A 121 -17.96 -5.54 4.82
N LEU A 122 -16.96 -5.88 5.63
CA LEU A 122 -16.12 -7.07 5.45
C LEU A 122 -16.94 -8.34 5.64
N SER A 123 -17.77 -8.43 6.69
CA SER A 123 -18.67 -9.56 6.92
C SER A 123 -19.67 -9.73 5.77
N LEU A 124 -20.33 -8.66 5.34
CA LEU A 124 -21.25 -8.68 4.20
C LEU A 124 -20.54 -9.06 2.90
N TYR A 125 -19.33 -8.54 2.67
CA TYR A 125 -18.53 -8.88 1.50
C TYR A 125 -18.04 -10.32 1.52
N CYS A 126 -17.61 -10.85 2.68
CA CYS A 126 -17.23 -12.25 2.83
C CYS A 126 -18.42 -13.16 2.51
N VAL A 127 -19.61 -12.86 3.05
CA VAL A 127 -20.84 -13.60 2.71
C VAL A 127 -21.12 -13.54 1.21
N HIS A 128 -21.03 -12.36 0.59
CA HIS A 128 -21.20 -12.19 -0.84
C HIS A 128 -20.18 -12.94 -1.68
N TYR A 129 -18.91 -12.95 -1.26
CA TYR A 129 -17.82 -13.64 -1.93
C TYR A 129 -17.98 -15.15 -1.86
N TYR A 130 -18.35 -15.70 -0.69
CA TYR A 130 -18.68 -17.11 -0.55
C TYR A 130 -19.92 -17.49 -1.34
N GLU A 131 -21.00 -16.69 -1.32
CA GLU A 131 -22.14 -16.91 -2.22
C GLU A 131 -21.68 -16.94 -3.67
N ARG A 132 -20.79 -16.05 -4.10
CA ARG A 132 -20.33 -16.01 -5.49
C ARG A 132 -19.44 -17.21 -5.86
N LEU A 133 -18.61 -17.68 -4.94
CA LEU A 133 -17.79 -18.88 -5.12
C LEU A 133 -18.64 -20.16 -5.11
N TYR A 134 -19.62 -20.27 -4.20
CA TYR A 134 -20.44 -21.47 -4.03
C TYR A 134 -21.64 -21.52 -4.99
N VAL A 135 -22.25 -20.39 -5.34
CA VAL A 135 -23.34 -20.32 -6.33
C VAL A 135 -22.78 -20.28 -7.74
N GLY A 136 -21.70 -19.54 -7.99
CA GLY A 136 -21.05 -19.47 -9.30
C GLY A 136 -20.37 -20.77 -9.76
N ALA A 137 -20.09 -21.69 -8.83
CA ALA A 137 -19.55 -23.02 -9.16
C ALA A 137 -20.63 -24.07 -9.48
N TRP A 138 -21.92 -23.83 -9.15
CA TRP A 138 -22.98 -24.86 -9.26
C TRP A 138 -24.20 -24.44 -10.08
N LEU A 139 -24.52 -23.14 -10.23
CA LEU A 139 -25.64 -22.69 -11.06
C LEU A 139 -25.30 -21.42 -11.88
N SER A 140 -25.50 -21.54 -13.18
CA SER A 140 -25.48 -20.46 -14.18
C SER A 140 -26.28 -19.23 -13.73
N ASP A 141 -25.66 -18.05 -13.86
CA ASP A 141 -26.27 -16.70 -14.01
C ASP A 141 -27.22 -16.12 -12.95
N ALA A 142 -27.23 -16.57 -11.70
CA ALA A 142 -27.95 -15.85 -10.64
C ALA A 142 -27.07 -14.75 -9.99
N PRO A 143 -27.42 -13.44 -10.09
CA PRO A 143 -26.67 -12.40 -9.42
C PRO A 143 -26.83 -12.52 -7.89
N PRO A 144 -25.74 -12.41 -7.11
CA PRO A 144 -25.78 -12.57 -5.66
C PRO A 144 -26.66 -11.50 -4.98
N SER A 145 -27.70 -11.97 -4.27
CA SER A 145 -28.78 -11.17 -3.65
C SER A 145 -28.34 -10.40 -2.39
N SER A 146 -27.25 -10.83 -1.76
CA SER A 146 -26.78 -10.40 -0.44
C SER A 146 -26.15 -9.00 -0.36
N LEU A 147 -26.07 -8.23 -1.45
CA LEU A 147 -25.54 -6.85 -1.42
C LEU A 147 -26.43 -5.81 -2.12
N MET A 148 -27.67 -6.18 -2.48
CA MET A 148 -28.61 -5.23 -3.09
C MET A 148 -28.90 -4.01 -2.19
N PHE A 149 -28.78 -4.18 -0.88
CA PHE A 149 -29.00 -3.12 0.13
C PHE A 149 -27.86 -2.10 0.21
N LEU A 150 -26.64 -2.41 -0.22
CA LEU A 150 -25.56 -1.41 -0.32
C LEU A 150 -25.57 -0.64 -1.64
N ARG A 151 -26.35 -1.10 -2.63
CA ARG A 151 -26.45 -0.46 -3.96
C ARG A 151 -27.47 0.68 -4.01
N LYS A 152 -28.33 0.82 -3.01
CA LYS A 152 -29.30 1.91 -2.93
C LYS A 152 -28.97 2.76 -1.70
N PRO A 153 -28.90 4.10 -1.82
CA PRO A 153 -28.85 4.95 -0.64
C PRO A 153 -30.12 4.69 0.15
N VAL A 154 -29.98 4.13 1.36
CA VAL A 154 -31.08 4.06 2.31
C VAL A 154 -31.29 5.49 2.79
N ASN A 155 -32.25 6.19 2.17
CA ASN A 155 -32.78 7.43 2.72
C ASN A 155 -33.49 7.06 4.03
N VAL A 156 -32.76 7.22 5.14
CA VAL A 156 -33.37 7.29 6.46
C VAL A 156 -33.91 8.70 6.58
N VAL A 157 -35.24 8.81 6.52
CA VAL A 157 -36.04 10.02 6.76
C VAL A 157 -35.90 10.44 8.22
#